data_AF-A0A4V3MWW4-F1
#
_entry.id   AF-A0A4V3MWW4-F1
#
_cell.length_a   1.000
_cell.length_b   1.000
_cell.length_c   1.000
_cell.angle_alpha   90.00
_cell.angle_beta   90.00
_cell.angle_gamma   90.00
#
_symmetry.space_group_name_H-M   'P 1'
#
loop_
_entity.id
_entity.type
_entity.pdbx_description
1 polymer ?
#
loop_
_entity_poly.entity_id
_entity_poly.type
_entity_poly.pdbx_seq_one_letter_code
_entity_poly.pdbx_strand_id
1 'polypeptide(L)' 'DLVEESGGTRVKLTHSGLADREICDSHEKGWTHYLSRLAIAAAGGDPGPDKM' A
#
# COMPACT_ATOMS: atom_id res chain seq x y z
N ASP A 1 -1.14 -5.19 9.88
CA ASP A 1 -1.39 -4.55 11.19
C ASP A 1 -1.83 -3.12 11.03
N LEU A 2 -2.74 -2.68 11.89
CA LEU A 2 -3.14 -1.29 12.03
C LEU A 2 -2.88 -0.90 13.49
N VAL A 3 -2.13 0.18 13.69
CA VAL A 3 -1.78 0.67 15.02
C VAL A 3 -2.14 2.14 15.09
N GLU A 4 -2.89 2.53 16.12
CA GLU A 4 -3.15 3.94 16.40
C GLU A 4 -1.83 4.65 16.74
N GLU A 5 -1.58 5.80 16.10
CA GLU A 5 -0.46 6.68 16.41
C GLU A 5 -0.97 8.11 16.57
N SER A 6 -0.22 8.97 17.26
CA SER A 6 -0.62 10.36 17.46
C SER A 6 -0.77 11.06 16.10
N GLY A 7 -2.00 11.40 15.72
CA GLY A 7 -2.31 12.05 14.45
C GLY A 7 -2.63 11.11 13.29
N GLY A 8 -2.80 9.80 13.52
CA GLY A 8 -3.26 8.89 12.46
C GLY A 8 -3.22 7.41 12.80
N THR A 9 -3.14 6.58 11.76
CA THR A 9 -3.00 5.13 11.88
C THR A 9 -1.79 4.68 11.09
N ARG A 10 -0.86 3.99 11.75
CA ARG A 10 0.23 3.31 11.06
C ARG A 10 -0.28 2.01 10.46
N VAL A 11 -0.11 1.87 9.15
CA VAL A 11 -0.45 0.67 8.39
C VAL A 11 0.82 -0.13 8.11
N LYS A 12 0.83 -1.40 8.50
CA LYS A 12 1.88 -2.36 8.15
C LYS A 12 1.27 -3.49 7.34
N LEU A 13 1.71 -3.64 6.09
CA LEU A 13 1.29 -4.72 5.21
C LEU A 13 2.44 -5.72 5.04
N THR A 14 2.16 -7.01 5.29
CA THR A 14 3.08 -8.10 5.02
C THR A 14 2.44 -9.01 3.99
N HIS A 15 3.08 -9.19 2.84
CA HIS A 15 2.68 -10.14 1.82
C HIS A 15 3.68 -11.30 1.81
N SER A 16 3.22 -12.51 2.05
CA SER A 16 4.04 -13.72 2.12
C SER A 16 3.55 -14.80 1.15
N GLY A 17 4.34 -15.85 0.96
CA GLY A 17 3.99 -16.96 0.06
C GLY A 17 4.30 -16.70 -1.42
N LEU A 18 5.13 -15.70 -1.73
CA LEU A 18 5.58 -15.41 -3.09
C LEU A 18 6.64 -16.43 -3.53
N ALA A 19 6.48 -16.97 -4.74
CA ALA A 19 7.25 -18.12 -5.19
C ALA A 19 8.71 -17.80 -5.52
N ASP A 20 8.98 -16.62 -6.08
CA ASP A 20 10.31 -16.20 -6.49
C ASP A 20 10.49 -14.67 -6.39
N ARG A 21 11.71 -14.23 -6.71
CA ARG A 21 12.12 -12.83 -6.62
C ARG A 21 11.42 -11.94 -7.64
N GLU A 22 11.13 -12.43 -8.83
CA GLU A 22 10.46 -11.65 -9.87
C GLU A 22 9.02 -11.32 -9.46
N ILE A 23 8.34 -12.31 -8.87
CA ILE A 23 7.00 -12.14 -8.30
C ILE A 23 7.06 -11.17 -7.11
N CYS A 24 8.07 -11.27 -6.24
CA CYS A 24 8.29 -10.30 -5.16
C CYS A 24 8.42 -8.87 -5.68
N ASP A 25 9.29 -8.64 -6.66
CA ASP A 25 9.54 -7.30 -7.22
C ASP A 25 8.29 -6.73 -7.92
N SER A 26 7.49 -7.59 -8.56
CA SER A 26 6.19 -7.21 -9.15
C SER A 26 5.18 -6.78 -8.08
N HIS A 27 5.06 -7.56 -7.00
CA HIS A 27 4.15 -7.25 -5.90
C HIS A 27 4.61 -6.02 -5.11
N GLU A 28 5.92 -5.80 -4.95
CA GLU A 28 6.47 -4.60 -4.33
C GLU A 28 6.00 -3.35 -5.09
N LYS A 29 6.16 -3.32 -6.41
CA LYS A 29 5.69 -2.20 -7.26
C LYS A 29 4.19 -1.97 -7.09
N GLY A 30 3.39 -3.04 -7.09
CA GLY A 30 1.96 -2.98 -6.86
C GLY A 30 1.62 -2.36 -5.49
N TRP A 31 2.22 -2.87 -4.42
CA TRP A 31 1.96 -2.38 -3.07
C TRP A 31 2.42 -0.94 -2.87
N THR A 32 3.57 -0.53 -3.41
CA THR A 32 4.03 0.86 -3.34
C THR A 32 3.02 1.82 -3.96
N HIS A 33 2.45 1.46 -5.11
CA HIS A 33 1.42 2.29 -5.76
C HIS A 33 0.12 2.35 -4.95
N TYR A 34 -0.42 1.20 -4.53
CA TYR A 34 -1.70 1.17 -3.83
C TYR A 34 -1.62 1.81 -2.44
N LEU A 35 -0.50 1.66 -1.73
CA LEU A 35 -0.29 2.33 -0.45
C LEU A 35 -0.19 3.86 -0.61
N SER A 36 0.42 4.34 -1.72
CA SER A 36 0.46 5.77 -2.02
C SER A 36 -0.94 6.33 -2.32
N ARG A 37 -1.76 5.59 -3.08
CA ARG A 37 -3.15 5.96 -3.35
C ARG A 37 -4.04 5.90 -2.11
N LEU A 38 -3.81 4.91 -1.24
CA LEU A 38 -4.49 4.80 0.04
C LEU A 38 -4.21 6.02 0.93
N ALA A 39 -2.98 6.53 0.96
CA ALA A 39 -2.65 7.72 1.74
C ALA A 39 -3.48 8.95 1.31
N ILE A 40 -3.70 9.13 0.00
CA ILE A 40 -4.55 10.22 -0.54
C ILE A 40 -6.00 10.04 -0.08
N ALA A 41 -6.55 8.84 -0.29
CA ALA A 41 -7.94 8.54 0.07
C ALA A 41 -8.20 8.65 1.59
N ALA A 42 -7.25 8.18 2.40
CA ALA A 42 -7.34 8.26 3.86
C ALA A 42 -7.34 9.70 4.39
N ALA A 43 -6.71 10.63 3.67
CA ALA A 43 -6.76 12.06 3.96
C ALA A 43 -8.04 12.76 3.42
N GLY A 44 -8.96 12.01 2.80
CA GLY A 44 -10.20 12.52 2.21
C GLY A 44 -10.07 13.02 0.77
N GLY A 45 -8.93 12.78 0.11
CA GLY A 45 -8.73 13.11 -1.30
C GLY A 45 -9.24 12.04 -2.27
N ASP A 46 -9.25 12.36 -3.56
CA ASP A 46 -9.49 11.40 -4.65
C ASP A 46 -8.15 11.07 -5.34
N PRO A 47 -7.66 9.81 -5.29
CA PRO A 47 -6.45 9.41 -6.01
C PRO A 47 -6.63 9.34 -7.54
N GLY A 48 -7.84 9.58 -8.06
CA GLY A 48 -8.18 9.54 -9.48
C GLY A 48 -8.26 8.11 -10.02
N PRO A 49 -8.31 7.90 -11.35
CA PRO A 49 -8.31 6.57 -11.94
C PRO A 49 -7.00 5.80 -11.66
N ASP A 50 -7.07 4.48 -11.61
CA ASP A 50 -5.88 3.63 -11.64
C ASP A 50 -5.35 3.52 -13.07
N LYS A 51 -4.04 3.67 -13.25
CA LYS A 51 -3.35 3.74 -14.54
C LYS A 51 -2.19 2.75 -14.64
N MET A 52 -2.04 1.87 -13.66
CA MET A 52 -1.05 0.80 -13.70
C MET A 52 -1.39 -0.25 -14.75
#